data_AF-A0A928HPG1-F1
#
_entry.id   AF-A0A928HPG1-F1
#
_cell.length_a   1.000
_cell.length_b   1.000
_cell.length_c   1.000
_cell.angle_alpha   90.00
_cell.angle_beta   90.00
_cell.angle_gamma   90.00
#
_symmetry.space_group_name_H-M   'P 1'
#
loop_
_entity.id
_entity.type
_entity.pdbx_description
1 polymer ?
#
loop_
_entity_poly.entity_id
_entity_poly.type
_entity_poly.pdbx_seq_one_letter_code
_entity_poly.pdbx_strand_id
1 'polypeptide(L)'
;MAINVQQFIKLANYYNQTAMLMSAICVQKGGIAMENYVGRFFAADVLEYIVEYGRRLMVQDKNLSAEIVAVINRFAAQFERVKDLITPTQKPIHEMTLAEFEKLMNI
;
A
#
# COMPACT_ATOMS: atom_id res chain seq x y z
N MET A 1 -12.51 -15.93 2.05
CA MET A 1 -12.36 -15.80 0.58
C MET A 1 -11.13 -16.61 0.18
N ALA A 2 -11.22 -17.54 -0.77
CA ALA A 2 -10.07 -18.36 -1.15
C ALA A 2 -8.98 -17.49 -1.82
N ILE A 3 -7.73 -17.64 -1.40
CA ILE A 3 -6.58 -16.97 -2.00
C ILE A 3 -6.35 -17.55 -3.40
N ASN A 4 -6.29 -16.71 -4.43
CA ASN A 4 -6.06 -17.16 -5.81
C ASN A 4 -5.44 -16.06 -6.70
N VAL A 5 -4.91 -16.49 -7.84
CA VAL A 5 -4.22 -15.62 -8.81
C VAL A 5 -5.12 -14.50 -9.35
N GLN A 6 -6.40 -14.77 -9.63
CA GLN A 6 -7.30 -13.74 -10.17
C GLN A 6 -7.51 -12.59 -9.19
N GLN A 7 -7.63 -12.89 -7.89
CA GLN A 7 -7.77 -11.88 -6.85
C GLN A 7 -6.47 -11.09 -6.66
N PHE A 8 -5.31 -11.76 -6.72
CA PHE A 8 -4.02 -11.07 -6.72
C PHE A 8 -3.90 -10.07 -7.89
N ILE A 9 -4.24 -10.49 -9.11
CA ILE A 9 -4.21 -9.61 -10.30
C ILE A 9 -5.15 -8.41 -10.12
N LYS A 10 -6.36 -8.63 -9.59
CA LYS A 10 -7.30 -7.53 -9.33
C LYS A 10 -6.74 -6.51 -8.35
N LEU A 11 -6.12 -6.97 -7.26
CA LEU A 11 -5.49 -6.10 -6.26
C LEU A 11 -4.30 -5.34 -6.84
N ALA A 12 -3.41 -6.02 -7.57
CA ALA A 12 -2.28 -5.42 -8.25
C ALA A 12 -2.72 -4.31 -9.24
N ASN A 13 -3.75 -4.58 -10.03
CA ASN A 13 -4.30 -3.60 -10.96
C ASN A 13 -4.94 -2.42 -10.22
N TYR A 14 -5.71 -2.68 -9.17
CA TYR A 14 -6.31 -1.64 -8.34
C TYR A 14 -5.22 -0.71 -7.76
N TYR A 15 -4.15 -1.29 -7.20
CA TYR A 15 -3.04 -0.51 -6.68
C TYR A 15 -2.38 0.34 -7.76
N ASN A 16 -2.05 -0.24 -8.93
CA ASN A 16 -1.41 0.51 -10.01
C ASN A 16 -2.29 1.67 -10.52
N GLN A 17 -3.59 1.44 -10.66
CA GLN A 17 -4.54 2.47 -11.11
C GLN A 17 -4.69 3.59 -10.08
N THR A 18 -4.71 3.24 -8.80
CA THR A 18 -4.94 4.20 -7.72
C THR A 18 -3.68 4.92 -7.27
N ALA A 19 -2.50 4.30 -7.39
CA ALA A 19 -1.21 4.93 -7.09
C ALA A 19 -0.98 6.21 -7.91
N MET A 20 -1.42 6.22 -9.17
CA MET A 20 -1.38 7.43 -10.00
C MET A 20 -2.23 8.56 -9.42
N LEU A 21 -3.45 8.25 -8.96
CA LEU A 21 -4.36 9.22 -8.34
C LEU A 21 -3.85 9.69 -6.97
N MET A 22 -3.23 8.79 -6.20
CA MET A 22 -2.69 9.07 -4.87
C MET A 22 -1.42 9.95 -4.93
N SER A 23 -0.62 9.83 -6.00
CA SER A 23 0.54 10.69 -6.25
C SER A 23 0.18 12.07 -6.84
N ALA A 24 -0.98 12.20 -7.50
CA ALA A 24 -1.30 13.36 -8.34
C ALA A 24 -2.06 14.49 -7.64
N ILE A 25 -2.73 14.23 -6.51
CA ILE A 25 -3.55 15.26 -5.86
C ILE A 25 -2.82 15.86 -4.66
N CYS A 26 -1.90 16.79 -4.94
CA CYS A 26 -1.70 17.90 -4.00
C CYS A 26 -2.96 18.77 -4.07
N VAL A 27 -3.91 18.57 -3.17
CA VAL A 27 -5.07 19.47 -3.09
C VAL A 27 -4.54 20.81 -2.61
N GLN A 28 -4.51 21.82 -3.49
CA GLN A 28 -4.30 23.19 -3.05
C GLN A 28 -5.57 23.66 -2.33
N LYS A 29 -5.55 23.69 -1.00
CA LYS A 29 -6.54 24.41 -0.20
C LYS A 29 -5.95 25.78 0.13
N GLY A 30 -6.34 26.82 -0.62
CA GLY A 30 -5.81 28.18 -0.43
C GLY A 30 -4.37 28.40 -0.92
N GLY A 31 -3.93 27.67 -1.94
CA GLY A 31 -2.58 27.83 -2.52
C GLY A 31 -1.44 27.09 -1.80
N ILE A 32 -1.74 26.39 -0.70
CA ILE A 32 -0.77 25.54 0.01
C ILE A 32 -0.92 24.11 -0.53
N ALA A 33 0.17 23.52 -1.01
CA ALA A 33 0.20 22.09 -1.35
C ALA A 33 0.00 21.28 -0.05
N MET A 34 -1.21 20.75 0.15
CA MET A 34 -1.40 19.74 1.18
C MET A 34 -0.81 18.43 0.67
N GLU A 35 0.20 17.92 1.38
CA GLU A 35 0.65 16.55 1.17
C GLU A 35 -0.54 15.61 1.39
N ASN A 36 -0.79 14.72 0.43
CA ASN A 36 -1.86 13.73 0.51
C ASN A 36 -1.50 12.63 1.51
N TYR A 37 -1.55 12.94 2.81
CA TYR A 37 -1.20 12.02 3.90
C TYR A 37 -2.06 10.75 3.85
N VAL A 38 -3.38 10.89 3.70
CA VAL A 38 -4.32 9.75 3.68
C VAL A 38 -4.07 8.85 2.46
N GLY A 39 -3.86 9.41 1.28
CA GLY A 39 -3.59 8.64 0.06
C GLY A 39 -2.26 7.90 0.11
N ARG A 40 -1.23 8.47 0.75
CA ARG A 40 0.09 7.82 0.91
C ARG A 40 0.06 6.66 1.90
N PHE A 41 -0.59 6.82 3.07
CA PHE A 41 -0.74 5.74 4.03
C PHE A 41 -1.61 4.60 3.47
N PHE A 42 -2.73 4.94 2.84
CA PHE A 42 -3.57 3.95 2.17
C PHE A 42 -2.80 3.20 1.06
N ALA A 43 -1.99 3.92 0.26
CA ALA A 43 -1.14 3.26 -0.74
C ALA A 43 -0.10 2.34 -0.08
N ALA A 44 0.53 2.74 1.02
CA ALA A 44 1.49 1.92 1.74
C ALA A 44 0.83 0.64 2.30
N ASP A 45 -0.31 0.77 2.97
CA ASP A 45 -1.06 -0.36 3.54
C ASP A 45 -1.55 -1.32 2.45
N VAL A 46 -2.04 -0.81 1.32
CA VAL A 46 -2.46 -1.63 0.18
C VAL A 46 -1.27 -2.35 -0.46
N LEU A 47 -0.11 -1.69 -0.58
CA LEU A 47 1.10 -2.31 -1.08
C LEU A 47 1.56 -3.45 -0.17
N GLU A 48 1.60 -3.23 1.14
CA GLU A 48 1.94 -4.25 2.13
C GLU A 48 0.98 -5.44 2.03
N TYR A 49 -0.33 -5.18 1.95
CA TYR A 49 -1.34 -6.22 1.79
C TYR A 49 -1.13 -7.05 0.52
N ILE A 50 -0.81 -6.41 -0.61
CA ILE A 50 -0.55 -7.10 -1.89
C ILE A 50 0.69 -7.99 -1.80
N VAL A 51 1.76 -7.51 -1.14
CA VAL A 51 2.99 -8.30 -0.95
C VAL A 51 2.71 -9.51 -0.08
N GLU A 52 2.01 -9.35 1.04
CA GLU A 52 1.67 -10.46 1.93
C GLU A 52 0.72 -11.45 1.23
N TYR A 53 -0.23 -10.96 0.44
CA TYR A 53 -1.10 -11.81 -0.39
C TYR A 53 -0.27 -12.63 -1.39
N GLY A 54 0.63 -11.99 -2.13
CA GLY A 54 1.51 -12.64 -3.10
C GLY A 54 2.41 -13.69 -2.43
N ARG A 55 2.97 -13.39 -1.26
CA ARG A 55 3.78 -14.32 -0.47
C ARG A 55 2.98 -15.57 -0.08
N ARG A 56 1.75 -15.39 0.42
CA ARG A 56 0.86 -16.51 0.76
C ARG A 56 0.48 -17.34 -0.46
N LEU A 57 0.22 -16.68 -1.59
CA LEU A 57 -0.09 -17.34 -2.85
C LEU A 57 1.06 -18.24 -3.30
N MET A 58 2.32 -17.80 -3.20
CA MET A 58 3.50 -18.62 -3.52
C MET A 58 3.69 -19.82 -2.59
N VAL A 59 3.26 -19.72 -1.33
CA VAL A 59 3.33 -20.85 -0.38
C VAL A 59 2.21 -21.86 -0.64
N GLN A 60 1.01 -21.39 -0.98
CA GLN A 60 -0.17 -22.25 -1.19
C GLN A 60 -0.19 -22.93 -2.56
N ASP A 61 0.32 -22.25 -3.60
CA ASP A 61 0.33 -22.76 -4.96
C ASP A 61 1.76 -22.87 -5.50
N LYS A 62 2.22 -24.11 -5.71
CA LYS A 62 3.56 -24.40 -6.25
C LYS A 62 3.62 -24.35 -7.78
N ASN A 63 2.48 -24.22 -8.46
CA ASN A 63 2.36 -24.25 -9.92
C ASN A 63 2.11 -22.86 -10.53
N LEU A 64 2.43 -21.79 -9.79
CA LEU A 64 2.34 -20.43 -10.31
C LEU A 64 3.22 -20.26 -11.55
N SER A 65 2.68 -19.59 -12.57
CA SER A 65 3.46 -19.25 -13.75
C SER A 65 4.60 -18.29 -13.40
N ALA A 66 5.71 -18.38 -14.13
CA ALA A 66 6.86 -17.50 -13.95
C ALA A 66 6.50 -16.01 -14.06
N GLU A 67 5.50 -15.67 -14.87
CA GLU A 67 4.99 -14.30 -15.02
C GLU A 67 4.35 -13.79 -13.73
N ILE A 68 3.52 -14.59 -13.07
CA ILE A 68 2.88 -14.21 -11.79
C ILE A 68 3.93 -14.07 -10.69
N VAL A 69 4.89 -14.99 -10.63
CA VAL A 69 6.02 -14.89 -9.69
C VAL A 69 6.81 -13.60 -9.92
N ALA A 70 7.06 -13.23 -11.19
CA ALA A 70 7.75 -11.98 -11.51
C ALA A 70 6.95 -10.73 -11.11
N VAL A 71 5.61 -10.76 -11.16
CA VAL A 71 4.77 -9.67 -10.65
C VAL A 71 4.84 -9.58 -9.12
N ILE A 72 4.73 -10.71 -8.42
CA ILE A 72 4.83 -10.77 -6.95
C ILE A 72 6.19 -10.20 -6.49
N ASN A 73 7.29 -10.65 -7.11
CA ASN A 73 8.63 -10.19 -6.77
C ASN A 73 8.83 -8.69 -7.06
N ARG A 74 8.17 -8.13 -8.08
CA ARG A 74 8.21 -6.69 -8.36
C ARG A 74 7.53 -5.88 -7.26
N PHE A 75 6.35 -6.30 -6.80
CA PHE A 75 5.67 -5.65 -5.67
C PHE A 75 6.48 -5.77 -4.37
N ALA A 76 7.08 -6.95 -4.11
CA ALA A 76 7.95 -7.14 -2.96
C ALA A 76 9.18 -6.21 -3.01
N ALA A 77 9.84 -6.10 -4.16
CA ALA A 77 10.96 -5.18 -4.35
C ALA A 77 10.56 -3.71 -4.22
N GLN A 78 9.35 -3.35 -4.66
CA GLN A 78 8.81 -2.01 -4.47
C GLN A 78 8.59 -1.72 -2.98
N PHE A 79 7.95 -2.64 -2.26
CA PHE A 79 7.72 -2.52 -0.82
C PHE A 79 9.03 -2.36 -0.04
N GLU A 80 10.02 -3.20 -0.31
CA GLU A 80 11.34 -3.12 0.35
C GLU A 80 12.03 -1.76 0.16
N ARG A 81 11.80 -1.07 -0.96
CA ARG A 81 12.35 0.28 -1.19
C ARG A 81 11.62 1.37 -0.43
N VAL A 82 10.35 1.16 -0.11
CA VAL A 82 9.46 2.21 0.43
C VAL A 82 9.04 1.98 1.87
N LYS A 83 9.22 0.78 2.42
CA LYS A 83 8.82 0.42 3.80
C LYS A 83 9.52 1.27 4.86
N ASP A 84 10.75 1.68 4.58
CA ASP A 84 11.58 2.51 5.45
C ASP A 84 11.56 3.98 5.03
N LEU A 85 10.75 4.36 4.02
CA LEU A 85 10.46 5.76 3.75
C LEU A 85 9.56 6.28 4.87
N ILE A 86 10.19 6.53 6.00
CA ILE A 86 9.61 7.12 7.20
C ILE A 86 8.90 8.39 6.75
N THR A 87 7.57 8.44 6.87
CA THR A 87 6.87 9.73 6.95
C THR A 87 7.52 10.44 8.13
N PRO A 88 8.22 11.58 7.96
CA PRO A 88 9.23 12.05 8.94
C PRO A 88 8.73 12.37 10.36
N THR A 89 7.46 12.18 10.69
CA THR A 89 6.86 12.75 11.91
C THR A 89 5.71 11.95 12.52
N GLN A 90 5.33 10.77 12.01
CA GLN A 90 4.15 10.06 12.54
C GLN A 90 4.46 8.63 12.95
N LYS A 91 4.25 8.35 14.24
CA LYS A 91 4.19 7.01 14.83
C LYS A 91 3.33 6.09 13.94
N PRO A 92 3.69 4.82 13.68
CA PRO A 92 2.84 3.93 12.89
C PRO A 92 1.41 3.81 13.48
N ILE A 93 0.36 3.76 12.65
CA ILE A 93 -1.05 3.73 13.13
C ILE A 93 -1.31 2.56 14.09
N HIS A 94 -0.70 1.40 13.85
CA HIS A 94 -0.84 0.22 14.72
C HIS A 94 -0.14 0.38 16.08
N GLU A 95 0.73 1.38 16.23
CA GLU A 95 1.39 1.74 17.48
C GLU A 95 0.70 2.95 18.17
N MET A 96 -0.23 3.63 17.49
CA MET A 96 -0.95 4.79 18.05
C MET A 96 -2.05 4.35 19.02
N THR A 97 -2.21 5.11 20.09
CA THR A 97 -3.43 5.10 20.92
C THR A 97 -4.56 5.80 20.19
N LEU A 98 -5.82 5.52 20.56
CA LEU A 98 -7.00 6.18 19.99
C LEU A 98 -6.92 7.71 20.10
N ALA A 99 -6.44 8.23 21.24
CA ALA A 99 -6.28 9.66 21.47
C ALA A 99 -5.18 10.29 20.58
N GLU A 100 -4.09 9.57 20.33
CA GLU A 100 -3.05 10.01 19.39
C GLU A 100 -3.60 10.07 17.96
N PHE A 101 -4.40 9.08 17.58
CA PHE A 101 -5.07 9.03 16.27
C PHE A 101 -6.10 10.15 16.09
N GLU A 102 -7.01 10.35 17.05
CA GLU A 102 -8.05 11.38 17.03
C GLU A 102 -7.45 12.80 16.95
N LYS A 103 -6.40 13.07 17.74
CA LYS A 103 -5.67 14.34 17.72
C LYS A 103 -5.02 14.62 16.36
N LEU A 104 -4.52 13.59 15.70
CA LEU A 104 -3.89 13.70 14.38
C LEU A 104 -4.92 13.93 13.27
N MET A 105 -6.07 13.27 13.39
CA MET A 105 -7.18 13.37 12.44
C MET A 105 -8.07 14.60 12.69
N ASN A 106 -7.87 15.31 13.81
CA ASN A 106 -8.63 16.48 14.23
C ASN A 106 -10.14 16.17 14.36
N ILE A 107 -10.45 15.02 14.95
CA ILE A 107 -11.80 14.47 15.22
C ILE A 107 -12.04 14.40 16.71
#